data_AF-A0A8X8KH41-F1
#
_entry.id   AF-A0A8X8KH41-F1
#
_cell.length_a   1.000
_cell.length_b   1.000
_cell.length_c   1.000
_cell.angle_alpha   90.00
_cell.angle_beta   90.00
_cell.angle_gamma   90.00
#
_symmetry.space_group_name_H-M   'P 1'
#
loop_
_entity.id
_entity.type
_entity.pdbx_description
1 polymer ?
#
loop_
_entity_poly.entity_id
_entity_poly.type
_entity_poly.pdbx_seq_one_letter_code
_entity_poly.pdbx_strand_id
1 'polypeptide(L)'
;MQHLLKKDMKVSIIFAIVFFLLNFFSEQQHMVSLLILRTLLATLVFFLLYLIVFSIFNSDQRKIKFSITLSIAVIIFLIIGTLLSSPKFGVLTGICVGIIAGFIWEWIEKRKGE
;
A
#
# COMPACT_ATOMS: atom_id res chain seq x y z
N MET A 1 9.96 15.01 -9.57
CA MET A 1 9.73 13.60 -9.98
C MET A 1 10.70 12.58 -9.39
N GLN A 2 12.03 12.68 -9.55
CA GLN A 2 12.96 11.62 -9.10
C GLN A 2 12.93 11.33 -7.58
N HIS A 3 12.70 12.36 -6.74
CA HIS A 3 12.63 12.18 -5.29
C HIS A 3 11.36 11.44 -4.82
N LEU A 4 10.25 11.65 -5.53
CA LEU A 4 8.98 10.96 -5.26
C LEU A 4 9.09 9.48 -5.60
N LEU A 5 9.59 9.17 -6.80
CA LEU A 5 9.82 7.80 -7.25
C LEU A 5 10.75 7.03 -6.30
N LYS A 6 11.81 7.66 -5.77
CA LYS A 6 12.70 7.02 -4.78
C LYS A 6 11.97 6.70 -3.47
N LYS A 7 11.05 7.56 -3.02
CA LYS A 7 10.31 7.37 -1.77
C LYS A 7 9.24 6.28 -1.94
N ASP A 8 8.53 6.30 -3.06
CA ASP A 8 7.51 5.31 -3.40
C ASP A 8 8.12 3.91 -3.61
N MET A 9 9.32 3.84 -4.22
CA MET A 9 10.07 2.59 -4.36
C MET A 9 10.49 2.03 -2.98
N LYS A 10 10.96 2.87 -2.06
CA LYS A 10 11.30 2.43 -0.69
C LYS A 10 10.09 1.85 0.03
N VAL A 11 8.93 2.50 -0.08
CA VAL A 11 7.71 2.05 0.59
C VAL A 11 7.17 0.77 -0.04
N SER A 12 7.22 0.65 -1.36
CA SER A 12 6.86 -0.60 -2.06
C SER A 12 7.78 -1.76 -1.68
N ILE A 13 9.08 -1.51 -1.47
CA ILE A 13 10.02 -2.54 -0.98
C ILE A 13 9.65 -2.95 0.45
N ILE A 14 9.36 -2.01 1.34
CA ILE A 14 8.92 -2.31 2.71
C ILE A 14 7.63 -3.12 2.69
N PHE A 15 6.66 -2.74 1.87
CA PHE A 15 5.41 -3.49 1.70
C PHE A 15 5.66 -4.91 1.22
N ALA A 16 6.51 -5.10 0.21
CA ALA A 16 6.89 -6.41 -0.30
C ALA A 16 7.50 -7.30 0.78
N ILE A 17 8.43 -6.76 1.58
CA ILE A 17 9.07 -7.47 2.69
C ILE A 17 8.04 -7.86 3.75
N VAL A 18 7.19 -6.93 4.17
CA VAL A 18 6.15 -7.20 5.19
C VAL A 18 5.15 -8.24 4.68
N PHE A 19 4.68 -8.12 3.45
CA PHE A 19 3.75 -9.07 2.84
C PHE A 19 4.37 -10.46 2.71
N PHE A 20 5.65 -10.55 2.32
CA PHE A 20 6.38 -11.80 2.25
C PHE A 20 6.46 -12.48 3.62
N LEU A 21 6.91 -11.74 4.64
CA LEU A 21 7.04 -12.27 6.00
C LEU A 21 5.70 -12.74 6.55
N LEU A 22 4.64 -11.95 6.37
CA LEU A 22 3.29 -12.30 6.82
C LEU A 22 2.77 -13.57 6.14
N ASN A 23 2.96 -13.72 4.83
CA ASN A 23 2.56 -14.95 4.13
C ASN A 23 3.45 -16.15 4.52
N PHE A 24 4.74 -15.93 4.70
CA PHE A 24 5.70 -16.98 5.04
C PHE A 24 5.41 -17.62 6.40
N PHE A 25 5.08 -16.80 7.40
CA PHE A 25 4.69 -17.29 8.73
C PHE A 25 3.25 -17.82 8.79
N SER A 26 2.40 -17.52 7.81
CA SER A 26 1.00 -17.95 7.80
C SER A 26 0.75 -19.26 7.05
N GLU A 27 1.55 -19.63 6.06
CA GLU A 27 1.39 -20.89 5.32
C GLU A 27 2.09 -22.08 6.00
N GLN A 28 1.33 -23.12 6.35
CA GLN A 28 1.85 -24.36 6.93
C GLN A 28 2.54 -25.29 5.92
N GLN A 29 2.41 -25.04 4.60
CA GLN A 29 2.99 -25.88 3.55
C GLN A 29 4.27 -25.26 3.00
N HIS A 30 5.39 -25.95 3.21
CA HIS A 30 6.77 -25.53 2.91
C HIS A 30 7.12 -25.42 1.40
N MET A 31 6.22 -24.92 0.54
CA MET A 31 6.56 -24.59 -0.86
C MET A 31 6.94 -23.12 -0.99
N VAL A 32 8.15 -22.79 -0.52
CA VAL A 32 8.73 -21.44 -0.53
C VAL A 32 8.71 -20.79 -1.92
N SER A 33 8.85 -21.57 -3.00
CA SER A 33 8.80 -21.08 -4.39
C SER A 33 7.44 -20.48 -4.78
N LEU A 34 6.34 -21.11 -4.36
CA LEU A 34 4.99 -20.63 -4.62
C LEU A 34 4.71 -19.33 -3.84
N LEU A 35 5.26 -19.24 -2.64
CA LEU A 35 5.11 -18.12 -1.72
C LEU A 35 5.87 -16.87 -2.22
N ILE A 36 7.08 -17.07 -2.75
CA ILE A 36 7.85 -16.03 -3.45
C ILE A 36 7.07 -15.50 -4.65
N LEU A 37 6.52 -16.39 -5.50
CA LEU A 37 5.76 -15.98 -6.68
C LEU A 37 4.50 -15.18 -6.33
N ARG A 38 3.74 -15.62 -5.32
CA ARG A 38 2.56 -14.90 -4.80
C ARG A 38 2.93 -13.51 -4.29
N THR A 39 4.05 -13.39 -3.58
CA THR A 39 4.56 -12.12 -3.06
C THR A 39 5.00 -11.19 -4.19
N LEU A 40 5.71 -11.72 -5.19
CA LEU A 40 6.13 -10.96 -6.37
C LEU A 40 4.93 -10.41 -7.13
N LEU A 41 3.92 -11.26 -7.39
CA LEU A 41 2.67 -10.85 -8.03
C LEU A 41 1.92 -9.80 -7.21
N ALA A 42 1.77 -10.00 -5.89
CA ALA A 42 1.11 -9.03 -5.02
C ALA A 42 1.85 -7.69 -4.99
N THR A 43 3.18 -7.70 -4.95
CA THR A 43 4.03 -6.50 -5.00
C THR A 43 3.86 -5.77 -6.33
N LEU A 44 3.84 -6.51 -7.44
CA LEU A 44 3.69 -5.95 -8.78
C LEU A 44 2.29 -5.31 -8.95
N VAL A 45 1.24 -5.99 -8.48
CA VAL A 45 -0.12 -5.44 -8.43
C VAL A 45 -0.18 -4.17 -7.57
N PHE A 46 0.47 -4.19 -6.40
CA PHE A 46 0.51 -3.02 -5.52
C PHE A 46 1.23 -1.84 -6.18
N PHE A 47 2.36 -2.10 -6.84
CA PHE A 47 3.11 -1.10 -7.58
C PHE A 47 2.31 -0.50 -8.75
N LEU A 48 1.59 -1.33 -9.51
CA LEU A 48 0.72 -0.87 -10.60
C LEU A 48 -0.44 -0.02 -10.09
N LEU A 49 -1.11 -0.45 -9.00
CA LEU A 49 -2.14 0.34 -8.34
C LEU A 49 -1.61 1.70 -7.92
N TYR A 50 -0.41 1.72 -7.37
CA TYR A 50 0.28 2.94 -6.96
C TYR A 50 0.53 3.88 -8.14
N LEU A 51 1.01 3.37 -9.27
CA LEU A 51 1.19 4.17 -10.50
C LEU A 51 -0.13 4.73 -11.02
N ILE A 52 -1.20 3.93 -11.04
CA ILE A 52 -2.52 4.38 -11.51
C ILE A 52 -3.06 5.48 -10.61
N VAL A 53 -3.03 5.28 -9.29
CA VAL A 53 -3.49 6.26 -8.31
C VAL A 53 -2.68 7.56 -8.43
N PHE A 54 -1.37 7.47 -8.62
CA PHE A 54 -0.52 8.65 -8.83
C PHE A 54 -0.78 9.35 -10.16
N SER A 55 -1.14 8.62 -11.21
CA SER A 55 -1.47 9.19 -12.52
C SER A 55 -2.74 10.05 -12.47
N ILE A 56 -3.64 9.80 -11.53
CA ILE A 56 -4.90 10.56 -11.37
C ILE A 56 -4.65 11.93 -10.71
N PHE A 57 -3.55 12.09 -9.97
CA PHE A 57 -3.27 13.33 -9.24
C PHE A 57 -2.47 14.32 -10.10
N ASN A 58 -3.00 15.53 -10.27
CA ASN A 58 -2.35 16.59 -11.06
C ASN A 58 -1.26 17.38 -10.30
N SER A 59 -1.19 17.28 -8.97
CA SER A 59 -0.23 18.03 -8.14
C SER A 59 0.71 17.09 -7.40
N ASP A 60 2.00 17.43 -7.39
CA ASP A 60 3.04 16.71 -6.64
C ASP A 60 2.74 16.66 -5.14
N GLN A 61 2.13 17.71 -4.57
CA GLN A 61 1.72 17.70 -3.16
C GLN A 61 0.62 16.68 -2.88
N ARG A 62 -0.36 16.57 -3.79
CA ARG A 62 -1.43 15.57 -3.70
C ARG A 62 -0.87 14.16 -3.75
N LYS A 63 0.03 13.91 -4.70
CA LYS A 63 0.73 12.63 -4.84
C LYS A 63 1.40 12.21 -3.53
N ILE A 64 2.12 13.12 -2.86
CA ILE A 64 2.78 12.84 -1.57
C ILE A 64 1.76 12.50 -0.47
N LYS A 65 0.64 13.21 -0.38
CA LYS A 65 -0.36 12.96 0.68
C LYS A 65 -1.02 11.59 0.50
N PHE A 66 -1.43 11.29 -0.73
CA PHE A 66 -2.04 10.01 -1.05
C PHE A 66 -1.04 8.85 -0.97
N SER A 67 0.22 9.05 -1.37
CA SER A 67 1.35 8.13 -1.17
C SER A 67 1.44 7.64 0.27
N ILE A 68 1.49 8.58 1.20
CA ILE A 68 1.68 8.31 2.63
C ILE A 68 0.44 7.62 3.20
N THR A 69 -0.75 8.16 2.93
CA THR A 69 -2.00 7.64 3.49
C THR A 69 -2.33 6.24 2.97
N LEU A 70 -2.17 5.97 1.67
CA LEU A 70 -2.34 4.63 1.09
C LEU A 70 -1.34 3.63 1.66
N SER A 71 -0.08 4.00 1.72
CA SER A 71 0.96 3.10 2.19
C SER A 71 0.74 2.67 3.63
N ILE A 72 0.44 3.63 4.51
CA ILE A 72 0.17 3.36 5.93
C ILE A 72 -1.08 2.51 6.08
N ALA A 73 -2.18 2.90 5.43
CA ALA A 73 -3.45 2.17 5.54
C ALA A 73 -3.31 0.73 5.03
N VAL A 74 -2.68 0.52 3.88
CA VAL A 74 -2.52 -0.82 3.34
C VAL A 74 -1.67 -1.70 4.25
N ILE A 75 -0.57 -1.19 4.82
CA ILE A 75 0.25 -1.98 5.76
C ILE A 75 -0.57 -2.38 6.99
N ILE A 76 -1.27 -1.44 7.61
CA ILE A 76 -2.08 -1.70 8.81
C ILE A 76 -3.17 -2.73 8.52
N PHE A 77 -3.96 -2.53 7.46
CA PHE A 77 -5.06 -3.42 7.14
C PHE A 77 -4.59 -4.75 6.57
N LEU A 78 -3.40 -4.84 5.94
CA LEU A 78 -2.78 -6.11 5.59
C LEU A 78 -2.46 -6.92 6.84
N ILE A 79 -1.88 -6.31 7.87
CA ILE A 79 -1.60 -6.97 9.15
C ILE A 79 -2.91 -7.47 9.77
N ILE A 80 -3.93 -6.61 9.89
CA ILE A 80 -5.25 -6.97 10.42
C ILE A 80 -5.89 -8.11 9.60
N GLY A 81 -5.87 -7.99 8.27
CA GLY A 81 -6.42 -9.01 7.38
C GLY A 81 -5.70 -10.33 7.53
N THR A 82 -4.39 -10.33 7.73
CA THR A 82 -3.61 -11.55 7.98
C THR A 82 -4.00 -12.21 9.30
N LEU A 83 -4.15 -11.41 10.37
CA LEU A 83 -4.64 -11.90 11.68
C LEU A 83 -6.04 -12.52 11.60
N LEU A 84 -6.90 -12.02 10.70
CA LEU A 84 -8.23 -12.56 10.42
C LEU A 84 -8.23 -13.67 9.35
N SER A 85 -7.06 -14.22 9.00
CA SER A 85 -6.87 -15.22 7.94
C SER A 85 -7.42 -14.81 6.56
N SER A 86 -7.57 -13.51 6.34
CA SER A 86 -8.14 -12.88 5.14
C SER A 86 -7.25 -11.74 4.63
N PRO A 87 -5.97 -11.99 4.28
CA PRO A 87 -5.02 -10.95 3.86
C PRO A 87 -5.49 -10.18 2.61
N LYS A 88 -6.20 -10.84 1.69
CA LYS A 88 -6.80 -10.21 0.50
C LYS A 88 -7.81 -9.12 0.87
N PHE A 89 -8.68 -9.40 1.85
CA PHE A 89 -9.64 -8.41 2.37
C PHE A 89 -8.92 -7.28 3.10
N GLY A 90 -7.84 -7.59 3.82
CA GLY A 90 -6.97 -6.58 4.42
C GLY A 90 -6.41 -5.58 3.40
N VAL A 91 -5.86 -6.06 2.28
CA VAL A 91 -5.36 -5.16 1.23
C VAL A 91 -6.47 -4.30 0.62
N LEU A 92 -7.62 -4.90 0.28
CA LEU A 92 -8.76 -4.19 -0.30
C LEU A 92 -9.28 -3.08 0.63
N THR A 93 -9.52 -3.41 1.89
CA THR A 93 -9.98 -2.46 2.90
C THR A 93 -8.95 -1.36 3.15
N GLY A 94 -7.66 -1.70 3.20
CA GLY A 94 -6.56 -0.75 3.32
C GLY A 94 -6.48 0.24 2.16
N ILE A 95 -6.71 -0.20 0.92
CA ILE A 95 -6.77 0.69 -0.26
C ILE A 95 -7.94 1.67 -0.10
N CYS A 96 -9.14 1.17 0.21
CA CYS A 96 -10.32 2.02 0.39
C CYS A 96 -10.12 3.06 1.49
N VAL A 97 -9.64 2.64 2.66
CA VAL A 97 -9.40 3.51 3.81
C VAL A 97 -8.27 4.51 3.52
N GLY A 98 -7.20 4.08 2.84
CA GLY A 98 -6.09 4.94 2.45
C GLY A 98 -6.52 6.07 1.51
N ILE A 99 -7.37 5.76 0.53
CA ILE A 99 -7.94 6.78 -0.37
C ILE A 99 -8.81 7.76 0.42
N ILE A 100 -9.70 7.27 1.29
CA ILE A 100 -10.56 8.11 2.13
C ILE A 100 -9.72 9.02 3.03
N ALA A 101 -8.69 8.48 3.68
CA ALA A 101 -7.79 9.24 4.53
C ALA A 101 -7.04 10.34 3.76
N GLY A 102 -6.62 10.07 2.53
CA GLY A 102 -6.03 11.07 1.64
C GLY A 102 -6.99 12.22 1.33
N PHE A 103 -8.27 11.92 1.06
CA PHE A 103 -9.30 12.95 0.86
C PHE A 103 -9.59 13.76 2.12
N ILE A 104 -9.66 13.10 3.29
CA ILE A 104 -9.85 13.77 4.58
C ILE A 104 -8.69 14.74 4.84
N TRP A 105 -7.45 14.32 4.59
CA TRP A 105 -6.28 15.19 4.72
C TRP A 105 -6.42 16.43 3.83
N GLU A 106 -6.69 16.25 2.54
CA GLU A 106 -6.87 17.38 1.62
C GLU A 106 -7.96 18.34 2.10
N TRP A 107 -9.06 17.80 2.61
CA TRP A 107 -10.19 18.61 3.07
C TRP A 107 -9.84 19.42 4.32
N ILE A 108 -9.12 18.84 5.28
CA ILE A 108 -8.66 19.54 6.49
C ILE A 108 -7.70 20.67 6.12
N GLU A 109 -6.81 20.44 5.16
CA GLU A 109 -5.81 21.43 4.75
C GLU A 109 -6.45 22.62 4.03
N LYS A 110 -7.37 22.35 3.10
CA LYS A 110 -8.17 23.41 2.45
C LYS A 110 -8.97 24.26 3.44
N ARG A 111 -9.38 23.67 4.58
CA ARG A 111 -10.09 24.37 5.67
C ARG A 111 -9.16 25.21 6.55
N LYS A 112 -7.86 24.89 6.60
CA LYS A 112 -6.86 25.61 7.40
C LYS A 112 -6.33 26.88 6.72
N GLY A 113 -6.71 27.14 5.46
CA GLY A 113 -6.46 28.41 4.79
C GLY A 113 -5.03 28.59 4.27
N GLU A 114 -4.34 27.50 3.93
CA GLU A 114 -3.13 27.54 3.09
C GLU A 114 -3.46 27.16 1.63
#